data_AF-A0A355B152-F1
#
_entry.id   AF-A0A355B152-F1
#
_cell.length_a   1.000
_cell.length_b   1.000
_cell.length_c   1.000
_cell.angle_alpha   90.00
_cell.angle_beta   90.00
_cell.angle_gamma   90.00
#
_symmetry.space_group_name_H-M   'P 1'
#
loop_
_entity.id
_entity.type
_entity.pdbx_description
1 polymer ?
#
loop_
_entity_poly.entity_id
_entity_poly.type
_entity_poly.pdbx_seq_one_letter_code
_entity_poly.pdbx_strand_id
1 'polypeptide(L)'
;MEEVCKKLEKILVNEEFVAEHLGPDQDSRRDILYEDPELGFCIIAHVHQDASGSPPHDHGPSWAIYGQVKGSTEMTEYRLLEKPDGDQPGKVEPVKISLLTPGKAIAYDVGELHSPKREDETRLIRIEGANMDNIKRDSYEVA
;
A
#
# COMPACT_ATOMS: atom_id res chain seq x y z
N MET A 1 0.65 5.74 -13.60
CA MET A 1 0.72 5.85 -12.12
C MET A 1 1.69 6.92 -11.64
N GLU A 2 2.85 7.14 -12.28
CA GLU A 2 3.81 8.19 -11.85
C GLU A 2 3.20 9.59 -11.66
N GLU A 3 2.35 10.05 -12.58
CA GLU A 3 1.67 11.34 -12.45
C GLU A 3 0.67 11.38 -11.28
N VAL A 4 0.09 10.23 -10.93
CA VAL A 4 -0.77 10.09 -9.74
C VAL A 4 0.07 10.18 -8.48
N CYS A 5 1.24 9.52 -8.44
CA CYS A 5 2.20 9.68 -7.33
C CYS A 5 2.58 11.14 -7.14
N LYS A 6 2.99 11.86 -8.19
CA LYS A 6 3.37 13.28 -8.11
C LYS A 6 2.24 14.18 -7.60
N LYS A 7 0.98 13.87 -7.95
CA LYS A 7 -0.19 14.58 -7.42
C LYS A 7 -0.42 14.24 -5.96
N LEU A 8 -0.37 12.95 -5.62
CA LEU A 8 -0.53 12.47 -4.25
C LEU A 8 0.52 13.08 -3.32
N GLU A 9 1.80 13.13 -3.72
CA GLU A 9 2.88 13.73 -2.92
C GLU A 9 2.59 15.17 -2.47
N LYS A 10 1.87 15.96 -3.27
CA LYS A 10 1.43 17.31 -2.88
C LYS A 10 0.32 17.29 -1.83
N ILE A 11 -0.56 16.29 -1.87
CA ILE A 11 -1.64 16.09 -0.91
C ILE A 11 -1.10 15.56 0.42
N LEU A 12 -0.09 14.68 0.39
CA LEU A 12 0.52 14.09 1.59
C LEU A 12 1.16 15.13 2.53
N VAL A 13 1.46 16.33 2.02
CA VAL A 13 2.04 17.45 2.79
C VAL A 13 1.06 18.61 2.97
N ASN A 14 -0.20 18.47 2.54
CA ASN A 14 -1.23 19.46 2.77
C ASN A 14 -1.77 19.32 4.19
N GLU A 15 -1.52 20.32 5.04
CA GLU A 15 -1.84 20.26 6.47
C GLU A 15 -3.34 20.11 6.73
N GLU A 16 -4.21 20.74 5.93
CA GLU A 16 -5.66 20.68 6.08
C GLU A 16 -6.18 19.26 5.78
N PHE A 17 -5.77 18.68 4.66
CA PHE A 17 -6.11 17.30 4.28
C PHE A 17 -5.60 16.29 5.32
N VAL A 18 -4.36 16.46 5.77
CA VAL A 18 -3.76 15.56 6.76
C VAL A 18 -4.50 15.67 8.10
N ALA A 19 -4.83 16.88 8.56
CA ALA A 19 -5.58 17.06 9.79
C ALA A 19 -6.98 16.45 9.71
N GLU A 20 -7.67 16.61 8.58
CA GLU A 20 -9.02 16.09 8.37
C GLU A 20 -9.05 14.55 8.36
N HIS A 21 -8.22 13.90 7.53
CA HIS A 21 -8.35 12.47 7.24
C HIS A 21 -7.34 11.57 7.97
N LEU A 22 -6.24 12.14 8.47
CA LEU A 22 -5.16 11.39 9.12
C LEU A 22 -4.69 12.08 10.41
N GLY A 23 -5.46 13.02 10.95
CA GLY A 23 -5.17 13.75 12.18
C GLY A 23 -5.21 12.86 13.43
N PRO A 24 -4.82 13.38 14.60
CA PRO A 24 -4.71 12.60 15.84
C PRO A 24 -6.03 11.92 16.26
N ASP A 25 -7.18 12.49 15.88
CA ASP A 25 -8.50 11.95 16.20
C ASP A 25 -8.94 10.81 15.25
N GLN A 26 -8.15 10.53 14.21
CA GLN A 26 -8.40 9.44 13.27
C GLN A 26 -7.71 8.17 13.74
N ASP A 27 -8.48 7.09 13.93
CA ASP A 27 -8.01 5.79 14.43
C ASP A 27 -8.38 4.60 13.54
N SER A 28 -9.15 4.82 12.46
CA SER A 28 -9.54 3.75 11.55
C SER A 28 -8.34 3.13 10.85
N ARG A 29 -8.22 1.80 10.98
CA ARG A 29 -7.19 1.03 10.26
C ARG A 29 -7.33 1.15 8.74
N ARG A 30 -8.56 1.39 8.26
CA ARG A 30 -8.89 1.51 6.85
C ARG A 30 -10.18 2.31 6.71
N ASP A 31 -10.08 3.50 6.15
CA ASP A 31 -11.22 4.38 5.87
C ASP A 31 -11.26 4.72 4.38
N ILE A 32 -12.33 4.33 3.68
CA ILE A 32 -12.50 4.62 2.25
C ILE A 32 -13.01 6.06 2.14
N LEU A 33 -12.14 6.97 1.71
CA LEU A 33 -12.49 8.37 1.50
C LEU A 33 -13.29 8.57 0.20
N TYR A 34 -13.00 7.74 -0.80
CA TYR A 34 -13.65 7.79 -2.10
C TYR A 34 -13.55 6.44 -2.81
N GLU A 35 -14.62 6.01 -3.46
CA GLU A 35 -14.64 4.90 -4.41
C GLU A 35 -15.27 5.41 -5.72
N ASP A 36 -14.55 5.25 -6.82
CA ASP A 36 -15.01 5.75 -8.12
C ASP A 36 -16.12 4.85 -8.70
N PRO A 37 -17.29 5.40 -9.08
CA PRO A 37 -18.41 4.58 -9.52
C PRO A 37 -18.26 3.99 -10.93
N GLU A 38 -17.34 4.50 -11.75
CA GLU A 38 -17.11 4.02 -13.12
C GLU A 38 -15.86 3.14 -13.19
N LEU A 39 -14.77 3.60 -12.58
CA LEU A 39 -13.46 2.97 -12.65
C LEU A 39 -13.18 2.03 -11.47
N GLY A 40 -13.92 2.15 -10.36
CA GLY A 40 -13.82 1.28 -9.19
C GLY A 40 -12.59 1.51 -8.30
N PHE A 41 -11.72 2.48 -8.60
CA PHE A 41 -10.56 2.74 -7.75
C PHE A 41 -10.97 3.35 -6.41
N CYS A 42 -10.23 3.04 -5.35
CA CYS A 42 -10.45 3.55 -4.01
C CYS A 42 -9.34 4.49 -3.57
N ILE A 43 -9.67 5.58 -2.88
CA ILE A 43 -8.73 6.39 -2.09
C ILE A 43 -9.00 6.10 -0.62
N ILE A 44 -7.97 5.68 0.10
CA ILE A 44 -8.12 5.08 1.41
C ILE A 44 -7.13 5.71 2.38
N ALA A 45 -7.63 6.19 3.52
CA ALA A 45 -6.82 6.56 4.67
C ALA A 45 -6.55 5.34 5.54
N HIS A 46 -5.29 5.16 5.93
CA HIS A 46 -4.86 4.09 6.82
C HIS A 46 -4.14 4.65 8.04
N VAL A 47 -4.61 4.26 9.22
CA VAL A 47 -3.93 4.48 10.50
C VAL A 47 -3.46 3.14 11.06
N HIS A 48 -2.14 2.94 11.11
CA HIS A 48 -1.55 1.82 11.84
C HIS A 48 -0.99 2.36 13.14
N GLN A 49 -1.56 1.95 14.29
CA GLN A 49 -1.18 2.46 15.61
C GLN A 49 0.15 1.88 16.13
N ASP A 50 0.48 0.65 15.72
CA ASP A 50 1.65 -0.10 16.18
C ASP A 50 2.46 -0.68 15.02
N ALA A 51 3.61 -1.27 15.38
CA ALA A 51 4.40 -2.10 14.50
C ALA A 51 3.54 -3.12 13.76
N SER A 52 3.72 -3.21 12.45
CA SER A 52 2.98 -4.15 11.62
C SER A 52 3.69 -4.44 10.31
N GLY A 53 3.47 -5.64 9.79
CA GLY A 53 3.94 -6.05 8.48
C GLY A 53 3.02 -7.08 7.86
N SER A 54 3.25 -7.38 6.59
CA SER A 54 2.53 -8.44 5.87
C SER A 54 3.51 -9.33 5.12
N PRO A 55 3.15 -10.59 4.82
CA PRO A 55 3.95 -11.41 3.92
C PRO A 55 4.07 -10.75 2.52
N PRO A 56 4.98 -11.25 1.66
CA PRO A 56 5.03 -10.83 0.27
C PRO A 56 3.66 -11.00 -0.40
N HIS A 57 3.24 -9.99 -1.14
CA HIS A 57 1.96 -10.00 -1.86
C HIS A 57 1.98 -9.06 -3.07
N ASP A 58 1.04 -9.29 -3.98
CA ASP A 58 0.65 -8.37 -5.04
C ASP A 58 -0.78 -7.85 -4.78
N HIS A 59 -1.32 -7.10 -5.75
CA HIS A 59 -2.70 -6.60 -5.73
C HIS A 59 -3.62 -7.39 -6.68
N GLY A 60 -3.30 -8.66 -6.95
CA GLY A 60 -4.04 -9.54 -7.85
C GLY A 60 -4.11 -8.96 -9.27
N PRO A 61 -5.32 -8.83 -9.87
CA PRO A 61 -5.47 -8.23 -11.19
C PRO A 61 -5.39 -6.70 -11.20
N SER A 62 -5.07 -6.07 -10.06
CA SER A 62 -5.08 -4.61 -9.89
C SER A 62 -3.70 -4.08 -9.50
N TRP A 63 -3.64 -2.78 -9.25
CA TRP A 63 -2.44 -2.01 -8.89
C TRP A 63 -2.70 -1.23 -7.60
N ALA A 64 -1.64 -0.73 -6.95
CA ALA A 64 -1.80 0.21 -5.84
C ALA A 64 -0.70 1.27 -5.80
N ILE A 65 -1.04 2.42 -5.21
CA ILE A 65 -0.11 3.50 -4.88
C ILE A 65 -0.15 3.70 -3.37
N TYR A 66 1.01 3.76 -2.74
CA TYR A 66 1.17 4.06 -1.31
C TYR A 66 1.75 5.46 -1.17
N GLY A 67 1.15 6.30 -0.34
CA GLY A 67 1.63 7.64 -0.03
C GLY A 67 1.76 7.84 1.47
N GLN A 68 2.96 8.11 1.97
CA GLN A 68 3.23 8.21 3.41
C GLN A 68 2.96 9.62 3.94
N VAL A 69 2.23 9.71 5.07
CA VAL A 69 1.93 10.98 5.77
C VAL A 69 2.68 11.09 7.09
N LYS A 70 2.65 10.04 7.93
CA LYS A 70 3.36 10.00 9.22
C LYS A 70 4.11 8.70 9.38
N GLY A 71 5.28 8.75 10.02
CA GLY A 71 6.15 7.60 10.20
C GLY A 71 6.77 7.14 8.89
N SER A 72 7.45 6.00 8.93
CA SER A 72 8.12 5.42 7.76
C SER A 72 7.73 3.96 7.59
N THR A 73 7.58 3.53 6.34
CA THR A 73 7.33 2.13 5.99
C THR A 73 8.51 1.58 5.20
N GLU A 74 9.16 0.54 5.70
CA GLU A 74 10.12 -0.24 4.92
C GLU A 74 9.35 -1.04 3.86
N MET A 75 9.72 -0.86 2.60
CA MET A 75 9.13 -1.55 1.45
C MET A 75 10.17 -2.52 0.90
N THR A 76 9.93 -3.82 1.06
CA THR A 76 10.71 -4.87 0.40
C THR A 76 10.02 -5.22 -0.92
N GLU A 77 10.71 -5.08 -2.04
CA GLU A 77 10.29 -5.54 -3.37
C GLU A 77 10.87 -6.93 -3.62
N TYR A 78 10.10 -7.80 -4.29
CA TYR A 78 10.50 -9.17 -4.56
C TYR A 78 10.44 -9.52 -6.05
N ARG A 79 11.29 -10.47 -6.45
CA ARG A 79 11.18 -11.17 -7.73
C ARG A 79 10.49 -12.52 -7.50
N LEU A 80 9.56 -12.86 -8.39
CA LEU A 80 8.91 -14.17 -8.42
C LEU A 80 9.88 -15.25 -8.90
N LEU A 81 9.99 -16.34 -8.13
CA LEU A 81 10.75 -17.54 -8.48
C LEU A 81 9.84 -18.66 -8.97
N GLU A 82 8.75 -18.91 -8.23
CA GLU A 82 7.77 -19.94 -8.54
C GLU A 82 6.36 -19.38 -8.39
N LYS A 83 5.49 -19.66 -9.35
CA LYS A 83 4.09 -19.23 -9.30
C LYS A 83 3.34 -20.03 -8.23
N PRO A 84 2.34 -19.42 -7.57
CA PRO A 84 1.41 -20.17 -6.73
C PRO A 84 0.69 -21.25 -7.55
N ASP A 85 0.39 -22.39 -6.93
CA ASP A 85 -0.36 -23.50 -7.53
C ASP A 85 -1.37 -24.08 -6.53
N GLY A 86 -2.65 -23.79 -6.77
CA GLY A 86 -3.73 -24.15 -5.85
C GLY A 86 -3.51 -23.53 -4.47
N ASP A 87 -3.31 -24.39 -3.46
CA ASP A 87 -3.04 -23.97 -2.08
C ASP A 87 -1.53 -23.80 -1.80
N GLN A 88 -0.65 -24.05 -2.77
CA GLN A 88 0.78 -23.85 -2.62
C GLN A 88 1.13 -22.38 -2.87
N PRO A 89 1.76 -21.67 -1.91
CA PRO A 89 2.16 -20.28 -2.11
C PRO A 89 3.27 -20.19 -3.15
N GLY A 90 3.29 -19.08 -3.90
CA GLY A 90 4.40 -18.76 -4.79
C GLY A 90 5.69 -18.50 -3.99
N LYS A 91 6.84 -18.73 -4.62
CA LYS A 91 8.16 -18.48 -4.02
C LYS A 91 8.75 -17.20 -4.55
N VAL A 92 9.34 -16.41 -3.66
CA VAL A 92 9.92 -15.11 -4.01
C VAL A 92 11.29 -14.88 -3.39
N GLU A 93 12.10 -14.03 -4.04
CA GLU A 93 13.38 -13.54 -3.50
C GLU A 93 13.36 -12.01 -3.34
N PRO A 94 13.88 -11.44 -2.24
CA PRO A 94 13.96 -10.00 -2.08
C PRO A 94 14.99 -9.42 -3.05
N VAL A 95 14.60 -8.37 -3.77
CA VAL A 95 15.49 -7.71 -4.75
C VAL A 95 15.85 -6.28 -4.36
N LYS A 96 15.02 -5.62 -3.56
CA LYS A 96 15.25 -4.24 -3.12
C LYS A 96 14.52 -3.97 -1.82
N ILE A 97 15.18 -3.24 -0.94
CA ILE A 97 14.58 -2.69 0.28
C ILE A 97 14.72 -1.17 0.18
N SER A 98 13.63 -0.46 0.43
CA SER A 98 13.61 1.00 0.44
C SER A 98 12.71 1.52 1.57
N LEU A 99 12.88 2.78 1.94
CA LEU A 99 12.08 3.41 2.98
C LEU A 99 11.10 4.41 2.34
N LEU A 100 9.81 4.21 2.52
CA LEU A 100 8.79 5.18 2.17
C LEU A 100 8.61 6.13 3.35
N THR A 101 8.99 7.40 3.14
CA THR A 101 9.01 8.45 4.16
C THR A 101 7.94 9.52 3.91
N PRO A 102 7.57 10.34 4.91
CA PRO A 102 6.51 11.34 4.78
C PRO A 102 6.64 12.24 3.54
N GLY A 103 5.53 12.45 2.84
CA GLY A 103 5.46 13.24 1.61
C GLY A 103 5.90 12.49 0.35
N LYS A 104 6.25 11.20 0.45
CA LYS A 104 6.62 10.35 -0.70
C LYS A 104 5.53 9.37 -1.07
N ALA A 105 5.48 9.05 -2.36
CA ALA A 105 4.61 8.02 -2.89
C ALA A 105 5.37 7.01 -3.76
N ILE A 106 4.92 5.75 -3.73
CA ILE A 106 5.42 4.65 -4.57
C ILE A 106 4.23 3.91 -5.19
N ALA A 107 4.37 3.53 -6.46
CA ALA A 107 3.37 2.74 -7.19
C ALA A 107 3.86 1.30 -7.34
N TYR A 108 2.90 0.38 -7.29
CA TYR A 108 3.06 -1.02 -7.63
C TYR A 108 2.03 -1.37 -8.71
N ASP A 109 2.52 -1.75 -9.89
CA ASP A 109 1.69 -2.21 -10.99
C ASP A 109 1.16 -3.63 -10.75
N VAL A 110 0.31 -4.10 -11.66
CA VAL A 110 -0.25 -5.45 -11.65
C VAL A 110 0.87 -6.49 -11.60
N GLY A 111 0.84 -7.32 -10.56
CA GLY A 111 1.81 -8.40 -10.32
C GLY A 111 3.14 -7.97 -9.67
N GLU A 112 3.32 -6.70 -9.31
CA GLU A 112 4.52 -6.28 -8.59
C GLU A 112 4.49 -6.68 -7.11
N LEU A 113 5.41 -7.56 -6.72
CA LEU A 113 5.45 -8.18 -5.40
C LEU A 113 6.21 -7.32 -4.40
N HIS A 114 5.60 -7.08 -3.24
CA HIS A 114 6.20 -6.29 -2.17
C HIS A 114 5.70 -6.70 -0.78
N SER A 115 6.37 -6.20 0.25
CA SER A 115 5.98 -6.31 1.65
C SER A 115 6.30 -5.01 2.38
N PRO A 116 5.29 -4.33 2.96
CA PRO A 116 5.49 -3.22 3.88
C PRO A 116 5.78 -3.75 5.30
N LYS A 117 6.78 -3.16 5.95
CA LYS A 117 7.08 -3.33 7.37
C LYS A 117 7.13 -1.96 8.05
N ARG A 118 6.52 -1.87 9.24
CA ARG A 118 6.44 -0.67 10.07
C ARG A 118 6.92 -1.04 11.46
N GLU A 119 7.84 -0.24 12.01
CA GLU A 119 8.33 -0.43 13.38
C GLU A 119 7.46 0.29 14.42
N ASP A 120 6.73 1.33 14.00
CA ASP A 120 5.93 2.20 14.87
C ASP A 120 4.66 2.68 14.13
N GLU A 121 3.91 3.59 14.77
CA GLU A 121 2.73 4.23 14.18
C GLU A 121 3.05 4.82 12.80
N THR A 122 2.22 4.46 11.81
CA THR A 122 2.26 5.08 10.49
C THR A 122 0.89 5.50 10.03
N ARG A 123 0.86 6.56 9.24
CA ARG A 123 -0.35 7.06 8.59
C ARG A 123 -0.06 7.25 7.12
N LEU A 124 -0.92 6.70 6.26
CA LEU A 124 -0.70 6.70 4.82
C LEU A 124 -2.01 6.75 4.05
N ILE A 125 -1.94 7.24 2.82
CA ILE A 125 -2.95 7.06 1.81
C ILE A 125 -2.59 5.83 0.96
N ARG A 126 -3.57 5.01 0.66
CA ARG A 126 -3.50 4.06 -0.46
C ARG A 126 -4.49 4.44 -1.53
N ILE A 127 -4.05 4.41 -2.77
CA ILE A 127 -4.94 4.43 -3.94
C ILE A 127 -4.88 3.04 -4.55
N GLU A 128 -5.99 2.32 -4.55
CA GLU A 128 -6.08 0.96 -5.06
C GLU A 128 -6.92 0.96 -6.33
N GLY A 129 -6.49 0.27 -7.39
CA GLY A 129 -7.21 0.24 -8.67
C GLY A 129 -8.57 -0.47 -8.61
N ALA A 130 -8.89 -1.12 -7.48
CA ALA A 130 -10.20 -1.65 -7.13
C ALA A 130 -10.31 -1.69 -5.59
N ASN A 131 -11.52 -1.88 -5.05
CA ASN A 131 -11.68 -2.14 -3.62
C ASN A 131 -11.08 -3.51 -3.24
N MET A 132 -9.89 -3.52 -2.62
CA MET A 132 -9.13 -4.76 -2.35
C MET A 132 -9.79 -5.70 -1.34
N ASP A 133 -10.83 -5.28 -0.60
CA ASP A 133 -11.61 -6.18 0.25
C ASP A 133 -12.37 -7.23 -0.57
N ASN A 134 -12.65 -6.94 -1.85
CA ASN A 134 -13.42 -7.80 -2.74
C ASN A 134 -12.54 -8.60 -3.71
N ILE A 135 -11.21 -8.48 -3.61
CA ILE A 135 -10.27 -9.09 -4.55
C ILE A 135 -9.57 -10.28 -3.89
N LYS A 136 -9.81 -11.47 -4.45
CA LYS A 136 -9.02 -12.67 -4.13
C LYS A 136 -7.60 -12.48 -4.65
N ARG A 137 -6.62 -12.75 -3.81
CA ARG A 137 -5.19 -12.66 -4.10
C ARG A 137 -4.51 -13.97 -3.78
N ASP A 138 -3.44 -14.23 -4.51
CA ASP A 138 -2.57 -15.37 -4.23
C ASP A 138 -1.68 -15.08 -3.01
N SER A 139 -1.13 -16.14 -2.43
CA SER A 139 -0.17 -16.06 -1.32
C SER A 139 1.24 -16.33 -1.80
N TYR A 140 2.22 -15.66 -1.19
CA TYR A 140 3.63 -15.82 -1.50
C TYR A 140 4.46 -15.93 -0.23
N GLU A 141 5.55 -16.68 -0.30
CA GLU A 141 6.54 -16.79 0.77
C GLU A 141 7.96 -16.67 0.23
N VAL A 142 8.86 -16.19 1.09
CA VAL A 142 10.28 -16.09 0.74
C VAL A 142 10.86 -17.51 0.64
N ALA A 143 11.63 -17.76 -0.42
CA ALA A 143 12.30 -19.05 -0.66
C ALA A 143 13.40 -19.36 0.36
#